data_AF-A0A661PAI7-F1
#
_entry.id   AF-A0A661PAI7-F1
#
_cell.length_a   1.000
_cell.length_b   1.000
_cell.length_c   1.000
_cell.angle_alpha   90.00
_cell.angle_beta   90.00
_cell.angle_gamma   90.00
#
_symmetry.space_group_name_H-M   'P 1'
#
loop_
_entity.id
_entity.type
_entity.pdbx_description
1 polymer ?
#
loop_
_entity_poly.entity_id
_entity_poly.type
_entity_poly.pdbx_seq_one_letter_code
_entity_poly.pdbx_strand_id
1 'polypeptide(L)' 'NICFEDGQTVWRALNDYRQAKPVKVGNKKKEVDFPDALIVNKARFYAMEKGKALNGVYTFDLAAQTIPGTAGPPQ' A
#
# COMPACT_ATOMS: atom_id res chain seq x y z
N ASN A 1 11.21 23.69 8.59
CA ASN A 1 10.68 22.80 7.54
C ASN A 1 10.18 21.54 8.23
N ILE A 2 8.87 21.26 8.24
CA ILE A 2 8.31 20.08 8.91
C ILE A 2 8.04 19.03 7.84
N CYS A 3 8.72 17.90 7.93
CA CYS A 3 8.56 16.77 7.01
C CYS A 3 7.93 15.62 7.79
N PHE A 4 6.74 15.19 7.36
CA PHE A 4 5.97 14.16 8.05
C PHE A 4 6.28 12.74 7.56
N GLU A 5 6.88 12.62 6.37
CA GLU A 5 7.13 11.33 5.74
C GLU A 5 8.44 11.32 4.93
N ASP A 6 9.11 10.17 4.90
CA ASP A 6 10.35 10.01 4.15
C ASP A 6 10.13 10.15 2.64
N GLY A 7 10.99 10.92 1.98
CA GLY A 7 10.85 11.25 0.56
C GLY A 7 10.88 10.02 -0.35
N GLN A 8 11.71 9.02 -0.03
CA GLN A 8 11.77 7.79 -0.81
C GLN A 8 10.51 6.94 -0.62
N THR A 9 9.96 6.91 0.59
CA THR A 9 8.70 6.25 0.93
C THR A 9 7.53 6.88 0.15
N VAL A 10 7.45 8.22 0.10
CA VAL A 10 6.44 8.94 -0.70
C VAL A 10 6.60 8.64 -2.19
N TRP A 11 7.84 8.63 -2.71
CA TRP A 11 8.09 8.38 -4.13
C TRP A 11 7.68 6.97 -4.57
N ARG A 12 7.99 5.97 -3.73
CA ARG A 12 7.56 4.58 -3.98
C ARG A 12 6.04 4.45 -3.94
N ALA A 13 5.38 5.07 -2.95
CA ALA A 13 3.92 5.10 -2.87
C ALA A 13 3.28 5.72 -4.11
N LEU A 14 3.84 6.84 -4.61
CA LEU A 14 3.34 7.48 -5.83
C LEU A 14 3.48 6.59 -7.06
N ASN A 15 4.61 5.89 -7.17
CA ASN A 15 4.83 4.95 -8.26
C ASN A 15 3.86 3.76 -8.20
N ASP A 16 3.68 3.16 -7.02
CA ASP A 16 2.76 2.04 -6.82
C ASP A 16 1.31 2.45 -7.13
N TYR A 17 0.88 3.61 -6.64
CA TYR A 17 -0.43 4.19 -6.94
C TYR A 17 -0.65 4.40 -8.45
N ARG A 18 0.33 4.97 -9.16
CA ARG A 18 0.22 5.23 -10.60
C ARG A 18 0.22 3.97 -11.47
N GLN A 19 0.79 2.88 -10.99
CA GLN A 19 0.86 1.61 -11.70
C GLN A 19 -0.27 0.65 -11.34
N ALA A 20 -1.03 0.94 -10.27
CA ALA A 20 -2.15 0.12 -9.84
C ALA A 20 -3.24 0.06 -10.92
N LYS A 21 -3.69 -1.15 -11.22
CA LYS A 21 -4.76 -1.37 -12.20
C LYS A 21 -6.11 -1.42 -11.47
N PRO A 22 -7.17 -0.82 -12.04
CA PRO A 22 -8.51 -0.94 -11.48
C PRO A 22 -8.96 -2.40 -11.40
N VAL A 23 -9.61 -2.76 -10.31
CA VAL A 23 -10.22 -4.09 -10.12
C VAL A 23 -11.73 -4.03 -10.23
N LYS A 24 -12.33 -5.10 -10.75
CA LYS A 24 -13.79 -5.24 -10.79
C LYS A 24 -14.27 -5.88 -9.48
N VAL A 25 -15.17 -5.19 -8.78
CA VAL A 25 -15.81 -5.65 -7.56
C VAL A 25 -17.33 -5.61 -7.76
N GLY A 26 -17.92 -6.78 -7.98
CA GLY A 26 -19.32 -6.89 -8.42
C GLY A 26 -19.55 -6.13 -9.73
N ASN A 27 -20.43 -5.14 -9.70
CA ASN A 27 -20.74 -4.29 -10.86
C ASN A 27 -19.93 -2.98 -10.92
N LYS A 28 -19.03 -2.73 -9.96
CA LYS A 28 -18.24 -1.49 -9.89
C LYS A 28 -16.78 -1.76 -10.18
N LYS A 29 -16.08 -0.74 -10.68
CA LYS A 29 -14.61 -0.71 -10.67
C LYS A 29 -14.15 -0.01 -9.40
N LYS A 30 -13.17 -0.58 -8.73
CA LYS A 30 -12.43 0.06 -7.65
C LYS A 30 -11.01 0.32 -8.10
N GLU A 31 -10.45 1.41 -7.62
CA GLU A 31 -9.08 1.83 -7.88
C GLU A 31 -8.36 1.97 -6.54
N VAL A 32 -7.04 1.85 -6.58
CA VAL A 32 -6.19 2.10 -5.41
C VAL A 32 -6.11 3.60 -5.23
N ASP A 33 -6.27 4.09 -4.00
CA ASP A 33 -5.99 5.49 -3.71
C ASP A 33 -4.54 5.68 -3.26
N PHE A 34 -3.99 6.88 -3.42
CA PHE A 34 -2.62 7.17 -2.98
C PHE A 34 -2.37 6.84 -1.49
N PRO A 35 -3.29 7.12 -0.54
CA PRO A 35 -3.13 6.71 0.85
C PRO A 35 -2.96 5.20 1.05
N ASP A 36 -3.62 4.35 0.24
CA ASP A 36 -3.43 2.90 0.33
C ASP A 36 -1.98 2.51 0.02
N ALA A 37 -1.44 3.03 -1.08
CA ALA A 37 -0.05 2.82 -1.47
C ALA A 37 0.94 3.41 -0.46
N LEU A 38 0.59 4.53 0.16
CA LEU A 38 1.41 5.18 1.19
C LEU A 38 1.49 4.34 2.46
N ILE A 39 0.36 3.80 2.94
CA ILE A 39 0.32 2.94 4.13
C ILE A 39 1.20 1.70 3.93
N VAL A 40 1.11 1.06 2.76
CA VAL A 40 1.93 -0.13 2.45
C VAL A 40 3.41 0.19 2.45
N ASN A 41 3.81 1.29 1.79
CA ASN A 41 5.22 1.69 1.74
C ASN A 41 5.74 2.17 3.10
N LYS A 42 4.91 2.83 3.90
CA LYS A 42 5.26 3.20 5.28
C LYS A 42 5.44 1.99 6.18
N ALA A 43 4.59 0.98 6.06
CA ALA A 43 4.74 -0.26 6.82
C ALA A 43 6.06 -0.98 6.48
N ARG A 44 6.43 -1.03 5.19
CA ARG A 44 7.72 -1.57 4.73
C ARG A 44 8.90 -0.78 5.29
N PHE A 45 8.84 0.55 5.20
CA PHE A 45 9.87 1.42 5.75
C PHE A 45 10.06 1.19 7.24
N TYR A 46 8.96 1.17 8.01
CA TYR A 46 9.00 0.98 9.45
C TYR A 46 9.56 -0.40 9.85
N ALA A 47 9.14 -1.48 9.15
CA ALA A 47 9.68 -2.82 9.40
C ALA A 47 11.19 -2.88 9.14
N MET A 48 11.65 -2.29 8.03
CA MET A 48 13.07 -2.18 7.68
C MET A 48 13.86 -1.40 8.73
N GLU A 49 13.35 -0.25 9.17
CA GLU A 49 13.98 0.59 10.20
C GLU A 49 14.12 -0.15 11.54
N LYS A 50 13.16 -1.03 11.87
CA LYS A 50 13.19 -1.86 13.09
C LYS A 50 13.94 -3.18 12.91
N GLY A 51 14.51 -3.46 11.75
CA GLY A 51 15.17 -4.74 11.44
C GLY A 51 14.23 -5.94 11.55
N LYS A 52 12.93 -5.74 11.30
CA LYS A 52 11.89 -6.79 11.37
C LYS A 52 11.43 -7.18 9.97
N ALA A 53 11.04 -8.43 9.80
CA ALA A 53 10.34 -8.87 8.60
C ALA A 53 8.92 -8.29 8.57
N LEU A 54 8.48 -7.83 7.39
CA LEU A 54 7.08 -7.50 7.14
C LEU A 54 6.42 -8.70 6.44
N ASN A 55 5.57 -9.42 7.15
CA ASN A 55 4.89 -10.60 6.60
C ASN A 55 3.77 -10.26 5.60
N GLY A 56 3.26 -9.03 5.67
CA GLY A 56 2.23 -8.53 4.76
C GLY A 56 1.45 -7.38 5.38
N VAL A 57 0.69 -6.67 4.55
CA VAL A 57 -0.26 -5.64 4.97
C VAL A 57 -1.67 -6.11 4.67
N TYR A 58 -2.49 -6.26 5.71
CA TYR A 58 -3.85 -6.77 5.57
C TYR A 58 -4.84 -5.62 5.38
N THR A 59 -5.71 -5.74 4.39
CA THR A 59 -6.74 -4.73 4.10
C THR A 59 -8.02 -5.37 3.58
N PHE A 60 -9.16 -4.80 3.95
CA PHE A 60 -10.46 -5.17 3.41
C PHE A 60 -10.73 -4.52 2.04
N ASP A 61 -9.93 -3.53 1.63
CA ASP A 61 -10.09 -2.95 0.30
C ASP A 61 -9.50 -3.85 -0.78
N LEU A 62 -10.37 -4.41 -1.61
CA LEU A 62 -10.01 -5.28 -2.72
C LEU A 62 -9.09 -4.60 -3.76
N ALA A 63 -9.16 -3.28 -3.94
CA ALA A 63 -8.21 -2.59 -4.80
C ALA A 63 -6.83 -2.53 -4.16
N ALA A 64 -6.75 -2.16 -2.87
CA ALA A 64 -5.48 -2.12 -2.15
C ALA A 64 -4.82 -3.51 -2.04
N GLN A 65 -5.59 -4.60 -2.07
CA GLN A 65 -5.09 -5.98 -2.18
C GLN A 65 -4.29 -6.26 -3.47
N THR A 66 -4.31 -5.37 -4.46
CA THR A 66 -3.49 -5.49 -5.68
C THR A 66 -2.08 -4.92 -5.54
N ILE A 67 -1.82 -4.12 -4.51
CA ILE A 67 -0.47 -3.61 -4.23
C ILE A 67 0.40 -4.79 -3.78
N PRO A 68 1.63 -4.96 -4.28
CA PRO A 68 2.48 -6.08 -3.86
C PRO A 68 2.64 -6.15 -2.33
N GLY A 69 2.57 -7.35 -1.75
CA GLY A 69 2.72 -7.55 -0.31
C GLY A 69 1.50 -7.16 0.53
N THR A 70 0.36 -6.85 -0.09
CA THR A 70 -0.93 -6.78 0.59
C THR A 70 -1.70 -8.10 0.44
N ALA A 71 -2.62 -8.34 1.37
CA ALA A 71 -3.50 -9.50 1.33
C ALA A 71 -4.84 -9.19 1.99
N GLY A 72 -5.85 -10.01 1.67
CA GLY A 72 -7.09 -10.03 2.45
C GLY A 72 -6.84 -10.56 3.87
N PRO A 73 -7.67 -10.16 4.85
CA PRO A 73 -7.57 -10.69 6.21
C PRO A 73 -7.71 -12.23 6.22
N PRO A 74 -7.04 -12.92 7.16
CA PRO A 74 -7.23 -14.36 7.34
C PRO A 74 -8.71 -14.67 7.66
N GLN A 75 -9.21 -15.79 7.12
CA GLN A 75 -10.56 -16.32 7.37
C GLN A 75 -10.64 -17.06 8.71
#